data_AF-A0A386ZGS7-F1
#
_entry.id   AF-A0A386ZGS7-F1
#
_cell.length_a   1.000
_cell.length_b   1.000
_cell.length_c   1.000
_cell.angle_alpha   90.00
_cell.angle_beta   90.00
_cell.angle_gamma   90.00
#
_symmetry.space_group_name_H-M   'P 1'
#
loop_
_entity.id
_entity.type
_entity.pdbx_description
1 polymer ?
#
loop_
_entity_poly.entity_id
_entity_poly.type
_entity_poly.pdbx_seq_one_letter_code
_entity_poly.pdbx_strand_id
1 'polypeptide(L)' 'MSKPPVRQWYKSRRSEASNACVEVCHDHGGVGVRDSKDPGGPELFFEGSQWDAFLRSRIWQP' A
#
# COMPACT_ATOMS: atom_id res chain seq x y z
N MET A 1 6.03 -6.28 -14.69
CA MET A 1 4.94 -6.02 -13.73
C MET A 1 4.27 -4.73 -14.16
N SER A 2 3.04 -4.80 -14.67
CA SER A 2 2.33 -3.63 -15.20
C SER A 2 2.18 -2.56 -14.12
N LYS A 3 2.38 -1.28 -14.47
CA LYS A 3 2.22 -0.15 -13.54
C LYS A 3 0.80 -0.20 -12.95
N PRO A 4 0.62 -0.14 -11.61
CA PRO A 4 -0.71 -0.17 -11.03
C PRO A 4 -1.51 1.07 -11.47
N PRO A 5 -2.83 0.93 -11.69
CA PRO A 5 -3.71 2.05 -12.00
C PRO A 5 -3.67 3.09 -10.86
N VAL A 6 -3.55 4.36 -11.24
CA VAL A 6 -3.60 5.50 -10.30
C VAL A 6 -5.04 5.62 -9.78
N ARG A 7 -5.22 5.88 -8.49
CA ARG A 7 -6.51 6.00 -7.76
C ARG A 7 -7.34 4.73 -7.61
N GLN A 8 -6.74 3.56 -7.81
CA GLN A 8 -7.42 2.29 -7.57
C GLN A 8 -6.72 1.48 -6.48
N TRP A 9 -7.51 0.99 -5.53
CA TRP A 9 -7.04 0.03 -4.53
C TRP A 9 -6.72 -1.30 -5.18
N TYR A 10 -5.55 -1.84 -4.89
CA TYR A 10 -5.14 -3.16 -5.32
C TYR A 10 -4.46 -3.92 -4.19
N LYS A 11 -4.69 -5.24 -4.16
CA LYS A 11 -4.06 -6.12 -3.17
C LYS A 11 -2.60 -6.34 -3.52
N SER A 12 -1.75 -6.32 -2.49
CA SER A 12 -0.34 -6.68 -2.64
C SER A 12 -0.20 -8.17 -3.00
N ARG A 13 0.69 -8.47 -3.95
CA ARG A 13 1.05 -9.87 -4.31
C ARG A 13 1.82 -10.60 -3.21
N ARG A 14 2.32 -9.88 -2.20
CA ARG A 14 3.02 -10.45 -1.04
C ARG A 14 2.07 -10.90 0.08
N SER A 15 0.78 -10.62 -0.03
CA SER A 15 -0.24 -11.12 0.88
C SER A 15 -0.68 -12.51 0.40
N GLU A 16 -0.15 -13.58 0.99
CA GLU A 16 -0.64 -14.94 0.74
C GLU A 16 -2.08 -15.12 1.25
N ALA A 17 -2.80 -16.07 0.65
CA ALA A 17 -4.23 -16.29 0.82
C ALA A 17 -4.72 -16.52 2.27
N SER A 18 -3.84 -16.86 3.21
CA SER A 18 -4.18 -17.04 4.64
C SER A 18 -3.65 -15.95 5.59
N ASN A 19 -2.79 -15.03 5.14
CA ASN A 19 -2.12 -14.05 6.04
C ASN A 19 -2.33 -12.59 5.58
N ALA A 20 -3.59 -12.18 5.62
CA ALA A 20 -4.12 -10.82 5.80
C ALA A 20 -3.32 -9.63 5.19
N CYS A 21 -3.77 -9.02 4.08
CA CYS A 21 -4.87 -8.03 4.00
C CYS A 21 -4.38 -6.57 4.05
N VAL A 22 -3.61 -6.16 3.05
CA VAL A 22 -3.37 -4.75 2.78
C VAL A 22 -3.71 -4.44 1.32
N GLU A 23 -4.49 -3.39 1.11
CA GLU A 23 -4.63 -2.75 -0.18
C GLU A 23 -3.80 -1.47 -0.23
N VAL A 24 -3.23 -1.22 -1.39
CA VAL A 24 -2.46 -0.01 -1.68
C VAL A 24 -3.13 0.74 -2.81
N CYS A 25 -3.10 2.07 -2.74
CA CYS A 25 -3.56 2.96 -3.80
C CYS A 25 -2.48 3.99 -4.09
N HIS A 26 -2.06 4.11 -5.35
CA HIS A 26 -1.17 5.20 -5.76
C HIS A 26 -2.01 6.37 -6.23
N ASP A 27 -1.84 7.55 -5.64
CA ASP A 27 -2.45 8.80 -6.10
C ASP A 27 -1.36 9.77 -6.58
N HIS A 28 -1.77 10.87 -7.21
CA HIS A 28 -0.87 11.90 -7.72
C HIS A 28 0.00 12.57 -6.64
N GLY A 29 -0.45 12.59 -5.38
CA GLY A 29 0.27 13.20 -4.26
C GLY A 29 0.89 12.22 -3.26
N GLY A 30 0.63 10.91 -3.39
CA GLY A 30 0.99 9.99 -2.31
C GLY A 30 0.50 8.56 -2.47
N VAL A 31 0.58 7.83 -1.37
CA VAL A 31 0.22 6.41 -1.29
C VAL A 31 -0.74 6.18 -0.14
N GLY A 32 -1.90 5.63 -0.47
CA GLY A 32 -2.89 5.14 0.50
C GLY A 32 -2.63 3.68 0.86
N VAL A 33 -2.80 3.34 2.13
CA VAL A 33 -2.66 1.98 2.68
C VAL A 33 -3.83 1.71 3.60
N ARG A 34 -4.52 0.57 3.42
CA ARG A 34 -5.65 0.18 4.27
C ARG A 34 -5.74 -1.33 4.47
N ASP A 35 -6.52 -1.74 5.46
CA ASP A 35 -6.86 -3.16 5.68
C ASP A 35 -7.82 -3.63 4.58
N SER A 36 -7.44 -4.70 3.86
CA SER A 36 -8.33 -5.30 2.85
C SER A 36 -9.62 -5.90 3.44
N LYS A 37 -9.66 -6.20 4.75
CA LYS A 37 -10.81 -6.79 5.44
C LYS A 37 -11.82 -5.76 5.90
N ASP A 38 -11.39 -4.51 6.05
CA ASP A 38 -12.26 -3.39 6.40
C ASP A 38 -12.03 -2.20 5.45
N PRO A 39 -12.49 -2.27 4.19
CA PRO A 39 -12.31 -1.21 3.20
C PRO A 39 -12.98 0.13 3.57
N GLY A 40 -13.86 0.14 4.57
CA GLY A 40 -14.51 1.35 5.09
C GLY A 40 -13.87 1.87 6.39
N GLY A 41 -12.87 1.16 6.91
CA GLY A 41 -12.13 1.54 8.10
C GLY A 41 -11.08 2.63 7.85
N PRO A 42 -10.22 2.92 8.84
CA PRO A 42 -9.19 3.94 8.72
C PRO A 42 -8.18 3.66 7.60
N GLU A 43 -7.83 4.70 6.85
CA GLU A 43 -6.82 4.65 5.79
C GLU A 43 -5.60 5.48 6.22
N LEU A 44 -4.40 4.94 5.99
CA LEU A 44 -3.15 5.69 6.14
C LEU A 44 -2.78 6.31 4.79
N PHE A 45 -2.45 7.60 4.79
CA PHE A 45 -2.00 8.31 3.60
C PHE A 45 -0.61 8.89 3.82
N PHE A 46 0.32 8.56 2.92
CA PHE A 46 1.71 9.02 2.96
C PHE A 46 1.98 9.91 1.75
N GLU A 47 2.72 11.00 1.96
CA GLU A 47 3.31 11.73 0.83
C GLU A 47 4.27 10.83 0.06
N GLY A 48 4.44 11.09 -1.24
CA GLY A 48 5.36 10.30 -2.09
C GLY A 48 6.79 10.24 -1.52
N SER A 49 7.28 11.35 -0.94
CA SER A 49 8.60 11.44 -0.32
C SER A 49 8.76 10.54 0.91
N GLN A 50 7.71 10.43 1.73
CA GLN A 50 7.67 9.60 2.94
C GLN A 50 7.61 8.12 2.57
N TRP A 51 6.80 7.76 1.58
CA TRP A 51 6.72 6.40 1.07
C TRP A 51 8.07 5.92 0.52
N ASP A 52 8.73 6.77 -0.26
CA ASP A 52 10.06 6.53 -0.78
C ASP A 52 11.12 6.35 0.32
N ALA A 53 11.06 7.16 1.37
CA ALA A 53 11.95 7.02 2.53
C ALA A 53 11.73 5.68 3.25
N PHE A 54 10.47 5.27 3.44
CA PHE A 54 10.13 3.97 4.02
C PHE A 54 10.66 2.80 3.17
N LEU A 55 10.50 2.84 1.85
CA LEU A 55 11.02 1.78 0.98
C LEU A 55 12.55 1.68 1.01
N ARG A 56 13.25 2.83 1.12
CA ARG A 56 14.72 2.89 1.24
C ARG A 56 15.25 2.46 2.60
N SER A 57 14.48 2.63 3.68
CA SER A 57 14.95 2.31 5.04
C SER A 57 15.22 0.82 5.27
N ARG A 58 14.62 -0.06 4.46
CA ARG A 58 14.70 -1.53 4.57
C ARG A 58 14.24 -2.08 5.93
N ILE A 59 13.53 -1.30 6.75
CA ILE A 59 13.03 -1.74 8.07
C ILE A 59 12.10 -2.97 7.99
N TRP A 60 11.55 -3.24 6.81
CA TRP A 60 10.67 -4.36 6.50
C TRP A 60 11.41 -5.63 6.05
N GLN A 61 12.73 -5.60 5.90
CA GLN A 61 13.52 -6.78 5.55
C GLN A 61 13.81 -7.59 6.83
N PRO A 62 13.59 -8.93 6.82
CA PRO A 62 13.84 -9.79 7.97
C PRO A 62 15.32 -9.99 8.26
#